data_AF-A4NZL0-F1
#
_entry.id   AF-A4NZL0-F1
#
_cell.length_a   1.000
_cell.length_b   1.000
_cell.length_c   1.000
_cell.angle_alpha   90.00
_cell.angle_beta   90.00
_cell.angle_gamma   90.00
#
_symmetry.space_group_name_H-M   'P 1'
#
loop_
_entity.id
_entity.type
_entity.pdbx_description
1 polymer ?
#
loop_
_entity_poly.entity_id
_entity_poly.type
_entity_poly.pdbx_seq_one_letter_code
_entity_poly.pdbx_strand_id
1 'polypeptide(L)' 'MEPTTRKLHNLKTVSSLLDMSAPTIYRRIKNDPNFPKPHLVGGNNFWTDAQINDYIERIESGCYSS' A
#
# COMPACT_ATOMS: atom_id res chain seq x y z
N MET A 1 22.24 -8.14 -10.48
CA MET A 1 20.79 -7.98 -10.18
C MET A 1 20.62 -8.33 -8.73
N GLU A 2 20.37 -7.34 -7.87
CA GLU A 2 20.11 -7.59 -6.45
C GLU A 2 18.85 -8.45 -6.31
N PRO A 3 18.81 -9.46 -5.42
CA PRO A 3 17.60 -10.21 -5.15
C PRO A 3 16.57 -9.24 -4.59
N THR A 4 15.57 -8.87 -5.40
CA THR A 4 14.39 -8.12 -4.95
C THR A 4 13.65 -8.99 -3.95
N THR A 5 14.03 -8.86 -2.68
CA THR A 5 13.44 -9.61 -1.59
C THR A 5 11.98 -9.20 -1.56
N ARG A 6 11.07 -10.12 -1.91
CA ARG A 6 9.63 -9.86 -1.95
C ARG A 6 9.13 -9.70 -0.51
N LYS A 7 9.27 -8.49 0.02
CA LYS A 7 8.82 -8.13 1.36
C LYS A 7 7.31 -7.88 1.35
N LEU A 8 6.65 -8.42 2.37
CA LEU A 8 5.25 -8.13 2.66
C LEU A 8 5.17 -7.17 3.86
N HIS A 9 4.48 -6.05 3.66
CA HIS A 9 4.19 -5.06 4.67
C HIS A 9 2.82 -5.30 5.27
N ASN A 10 2.76 -5.39 6.59
CA ASN A 10 1.48 -5.41 7.30
C ASN A 10 0.86 -4.00 7.37
N LEU A 11 -0.39 -3.93 7.82
CA LEU A 11 -1.12 -2.67 7.99
C LEU A 11 -0.35 -1.61 8.80
N LYS A 12 0.34 -2.00 9.87
CA LYS A 12 1.11 -1.07 10.71
C LYS A 12 2.25 -0.44 9.92
N THR A 13 2.99 -1.25 9.18
CA THR A 13 4.09 -0.77 8.33
C THR A 13 3.58 0.14 7.23
N VAL A 14 2.52 -0.23 6.52
CA VAL A 14 1.91 0.62 5.47
C VAL A 14 1.37 1.93 6.05
N SER A 15 0.77 1.90 7.24
CA SER A 15 0.32 3.10 7.96
C SER A 15 1.47 4.09 8.19
N SER A 16 2.63 3.58 8.63
CA SER A 16 3.82 4.41 8.83
C SER A 16 4.43 4.91 7.53
N LEU A 17 4.51 4.07 6.49
CA LEU A 17 5.11 4.43 5.20
C LEU A 17 4.31 5.53 4.48
N LEU A 18 2.99 5.47 4.55
CA LEU A 18 2.10 6.43 3.88
C LEU A 18 1.70 7.62 4.76
N ASP A 19 2.17 7.66 6.00
CA ASP A 19 1.73 8.61 7.03
C ASP A 19 0.19 8.69 7.15
N MET A 20 -0.45 7.53 7.23
CA MET A 20 -1.91 7.40 7.28
C MET A 20 -2.35 6.56 8.47
N SER A 21 -3.49 6.95 9.06
CA SER A 21 -4.13 6.14 10.10
C SER A 21 -4.73 4.86 9.50
N ALA A 22 -4.74 3.77 10.27
CA ALA A 22 -5.34 2.50 9.85
C ALA A 22 -6.81 2.64 9.36
N PRO A 23 -7.70 3.44 10.00
CA PRO A 23 -9.05 3.69 9.47
C PRO A 23 -9.04 4.36 8.10
N THR A 24 -8.09 5.27 7.85
CA THR A 24 -7.93 5.92 6.54
C THR A 24 -7.53 4.90 5.48
N ILE A 25 -6.61 3.99 5.80
CA ILE A 25 -6.24 2.90 4.90
C ILE A 25 -7.46 2.03 4.59
N TYR A 26 -8.23 1.59 5.59
CA TYR A 26 -9.44 0.80 5.33
C TYR A 26 -10.46 1.53 4.46
N ARG A 27 -10.64 2.84 4.70
CA ARG A 27 -11.51 3.69 3.87
C ARG A 27 -11.01 3.76 2.41
N ARG A 28 -9.70 3.92 2.19
CA ARG A 28 -9.11 3.93 0.85
C ARG A 28 -9.21 2.56 0.17
N ILE A 29 -8.94 1.46 0.87
CA ILE A 29 -9.16 0.11 0.33
C ILE A 29 -10.60 -0.04 -0.20
N LYS A 30 -11.59 0.50 0.52
CA LYS A 30 -13.00 0.41 0.13
C LYS A 30 -13.39 1.36 -1.00
N ASN A 31 -12.97 2.62 -0.92
CA ASN A 31 -13.55 3.70 -1.72
C ASN A 31 -12.63 4.22 -2.83
N ASP A 32 -11.32 3.95 -2.75
CA ASP A 32 -10.31 4.47 -3.66
C ASP A 32 -9.89 3.37 -4.66
N PRO A 33 -10.25 3.49 -5.94
CA PRO A 33 -9.86 2.53 -6.98
C PRO A 33 -8.35 2.46 -7.21
N ASN A 34 -7.63 3.54 -6.90
CA ASN A 34 -6.20 3.67 -7.13
C ASN A 34 -5.36 3.21 -5.93
N PHE A 35 -5.99 2.98 -4.78
CA PHE A 35 -5.28 2.47 -3.60
C PHE A 35 -4.90 0.99 -3.78
N PRO A 36 -3.65 0.59 -3.46
CA PRO A 36 -3.20 -0.77 -3.67
C PRO A 36 -4.02 -1.76 -2.83
N LYS A 37 -4.50 -2.84 -3.46
CA LYS A 37 -5.30 -3.85 -2.78
C LYS A 37 -4.40 -4.84 -2.02
N PRO A 38 -4.66 -5.11 -0.75
CA PRO A 38 -3.88 -6.06 0.01
C PRO A 38 -4.11 -7.51 -0.44
N HIS A 39 -3.12 -8.34 -0.18
CA HIS A 39 -3.25 -9.78 -0.12
C HIS A 39 -3.69 -10.22 1.27
N LEU A 40 -4.66 -11.13 1.34
CA LEU A 40 -5.12 -11.73 2.59
C LEU A 40 -4.27 -12.96 2.92
N VAL A 41 -3.52 -12.92 4.01
CA VAL A 41 -2.69 -14.04 4.50
C VAL A 41 -3.03 -14.29 5.97
N GLY A 42 -3.58 -15.47 6.28
CA GLY A 42 -3.97 -15.81 7.66
C GLY A 42 -4.93 -14.81 8.29
N GLY A 43 -5.85 -14.26 7.50
CA GLY A 43 -6.84 -13.26 7.97
C GLY A 43 -6.31 -11.83 8.10
N ASN A 44 -5.04 -11.57 7.75
CA ASN A 44 -4.43 -10.26 7.84
C ASN A 44 -4.10 -9.70 6.45
N ASN A 45 -4.21 -8.37 6.32
CA ASN A 45 -3.89 -7.66 5.08
C ASN A 45 -2.39 -7.38 4.98
N PHE A 46 -1.81 -7.75 3.83
CA PHE A 46 -0.41 -7.48 3.50
C PHE A 46 -0.27 -6.87 2.11
N TRP A 47 0.72 -6.00 1.94
CA TRP A 47 1.07 -5.40 0.66
C TRP A 47 2.49 -5.76 0.28
N THR A 48 2.74 -5.98 -1.00
CA THR A 48 4.12 -6.14 -1.47
C THR A 48 4.85 -4.79 -1.47
N ASP A 49 6.17 -4.85 -1.40
CA ASP A 49 7.04 -3.67 -1.53
C ASP A 49 6.76 -2.90 -2.84
N ALA A 50 6.61 -3.63 -3.96
CA ALA A 50 6.29 -3.05 -5.26
C ALA A 50 4.95 -2.30 -5.25
N GLN A 51 3.89 -2.89 -4.68
CA GLN A 51 2.59 -2.23 -4.60
C GLN A 51 2.63 -0.88 -3.86
N ILE A 52 3.43 -0.79 -2.78
CA ILE A 52 3.53 0.44 -1.99
C ILE A 52 4.42 1.45 -2.69
N ASN A 53 5.55 1.03 -3.27
CA ASN A 53 6.45 1.93 -3.98
C ASN A 53 5.78 2.53 -5.23
N ASP A 54 5.14 1.71 -6.06
CA ASP A 54 4.39 2.17 -7.24
C ASP A 54 3.30 3.19 -6.86
N TYR A 55 2.69 3.02 -5.69
CA TYR A 55 1.66 3.92 -5.18
C TYR A 55 2.25 5.25 -4.69
N ILE A 56 3.38 5.23 -3.99
CA ILE A 56 4.11 6.43 -3.55
C ILE A 56 4.56 7.23 -4.79
N GLU A 57 5.19 6.58 -5.77
CA GLU A 57 5.62 7.22 -7.01
C GLU A 57 4.44 7.87 -7.76
N ARG A 58 3.27 7.22 -7.77
CA ARG A 58 2.05 7.80 -8.38
C ARG A 58 1.57 9.05 -7.63
N ILE A 59 1.62 9.06 -6.31
CA ILE A 59 1.26 10.24 -5.51
C ILE A 59 2.24 11.38 -5.78
N GLU A 60 3.55 11.09 -5.75
CA GLU A 60 4.61 12.08 -5.91
C GLU A 60 4.67 12.67 -7.32
N SER A 61 4.40 11.86 -8.35
CA SER A 61 4.35 12.32 -9.74
C SER A 61 3.14 13.20 -10.08
N GLY A 62 2.19 13.38 -9.15
CA GLY A 62 0.97 14.14 -9.39
C GLY A 62 -0.06 13.41 -10.28
N CYS A 63 0.22 12.17 -10.68
CA CYS A 63 -0.68 11.31 -11.46
C CYS A 63 -1.80 10.68 -10.60
N TYR A 64 -2.17 11.33 -9.50
CA TYR A 64 -3.24 10.93 -8.61
C TYR A 64 -4.57 11.58 -9.04
N SER A 65 -5.09 11.18 -10.20
CA SER A 65 -6.41 11.65 -10.65
C SER A 65 -7.52 10.93 -9.87
N SER A 66 -8.31 11.70 -9.12
CA SER A 66 -9.55 11.29 -8.44
C SER A 66 -10.68 10.93 -9.40
#